data_AF-A0A919D672-F1
#
_entry.id   AF-A0A919D672-F1
#
_cell.length_a   1.000
_cell.length_b   1.000
_cell.length_c   1.000
_cell.angle_alpha   90.00
_cell.angle_beta   90.00
_cell.angle_gamma   90.00
#
_symmetry.space_group_name_H-M   'P 1'
#
loop_
_entity.id
_entity.type
_entity.pdbx_description
1 polymer ?
#
loop_
_entity_poly.entity_id
_entity_poly.type
_entity_poly.pdbx_seq_one_letter_code
_entity_poly.pdbx_strand_id
1 'polypeptide(L)'
;MPIYLPEPEPTRPADGKGYNRLSLNAHMGVGGAQCALQPKSWATLFESRDTRRARWGGFGSCTRRGDCRTCPIMAASLDSSAEQVPFNAGRVLVRVESTFPDDAMFTVEPISTLWMTDRPTDPDYQAHGHKWDWFQLHRLRGWEVGRLHRDEIGEGF
;
A
#
# COMPACT_ATOMS: atom_id res chain seq x y z
N MET A 1 -19.00 2.87 -2.71
CA MET A 1 -17.65 2.51 -2.23
C MET A 1 -16.69 3.58 -2.71
N PRO A 2 -16.06 4.38 -1.84
CA PRO A 2 -15.13 5.41 -2.28
C PRO A 2 -13.83 4.74 -2.76
N ILE A 3 -13.67 4.63 -4.07
CA ILE A 3 -12.41 4.22 -4.70
C ILE A 3 -11.51 5.44 -4.90
N TYR A 4 -12.14 6.58 -5.21
CA TYR A 4 -11.49 7.87 -5.28
C TYR A 4 -11.39 8.49 -3.88
N LEU A 5 -10.18 8.86 -3.49
CA LEU A 5 -9.87 9.52 -2.23
C LEU A 5 -9.38 10.93 -2.56
N PRO A 6 -10.23 11.97 -2.44
CA PRO A 6 -9.81 13.33 -2.74
C PRO A 6 -8.77 13.80 -1.72
N GLU A 7 -7.84 14.63 -2.18
CA GLU A 7 -6.92 15.34 -1.31
C GLU A 7 -7.70 16.22 -0.34
N PRO A 8 -7.46 16.14 0.98
CA PRO A 8 -8.17 16.97 1.94
C PRO A 8 -7.77 18.42 1.76
N GLU A 9 -8.74 19.32 1.91
CA GLU A 9 -8.46 20.74 1.91
C GLU A 9 -7.61 21.10 3.14
N PRO A 10 -6.45 21.76 2.97
CA PRO A 10 -5.53 22.03 4.07
C PRO A 10 -6.21 22.97 5.07
N THR A 11 -6.49 22.45 6.25
CA THR A 11 -7.07 23.22 7.35
C THR A 11 -5.94 23.69 8.26
N ARG A 12 -5.93 24.99 8.59
CA ARG A 12 -5.11 25.51 9.67
C ARG A 12 -5.78 25.16 11.00
N PRO A 13 -5.05 24.59 11.98
CA PRO A 13 -5.58 24.40 13.32
C PRO A 13 -5.97 25.76 13.93
N ALA A 14 -7.06 25.78 14.69
CA ALA A 14 -7.62 27.00 15.28
C ALA A 14 -6.70 27.67 16.31
N ASP A 15 -5.72 26.95 16.84
CA ASP A 15 -4.72 27.45 17.78
C ASP A 15 -3.58 28.25 17.11
N GLY A 16 -3.59 28.36 15.76
CA GLY A 16 -2.58 29.08 14.98
C GLY A 16 -1.21 28.38 14.92
N LYS A 17 -1.06 27.16 15.45
CA LYS A 17 0.22 26.46 15.53
C LYS A 17 0.41 25.52 14.34
N GLY A 18 0.81 26.10 13.20
CA GLY A 18 1.33 25.36 12.05
C GLY A 18 0.31 24.52 11.29
N TYR A 19 0.77 23.69 10.36
CA TYR A 19 -0.07 22.73 9.63
C TYR A 19 0.05 21.34 10.27
N ASN A 20 -1.05 20.59 10.35
CA ASN A 20 -0.95 19.17 10.71
C ASN A 20 -0.32 18.38 9.54
N ARG A 21 0.18 17.16 9.78
CA ARG A 21 0.91 16.36 8.78
C ARG A 21 0.08 16.07 7.51
N LEU A 22 -1.24 15.93 7.64
CA LEU A 22 -2.14 15.76 6.49
C LEU A 22 -2.22 17.06 5.67
N SER A 23 -2.36 18.20 6.35
CA SER A 23 -2.33 19.53 5.74
C SER A 23 -0.97 19.85 5.10
N LEU A 24 0.16 19.38 5.65
CA LEU A 24 1.49 19.56 5.05
C LEU A 24 1.65 18.77 3.75
N ASN A 25 1.27 17.49 3.76
CA ASN A 25 1.31 16.65 2.57
C ASN A 25 0.37 17.17 1.47
N ALA A 26 -0.81 17.67 1.87
CA ALA A 26 -1.75 18.33 0.97
C ALA A 26 -1.23 19.69 0.46
N HIS A 27 -0.57 20.49 1.31
CA HIS A 27 -0.06 21.81 0.92
C HIS A 27 1.10 21.76 -0.06
N MET A 28 1.95 20.73 0.02
CA MET A 28 3.11 20.59 -0.85
C MET A 28 2.75 19.97 -2.21
N GLY A 29 1.47 19.66 -2.46
CA GLY A 29 1.01 19.00 -3.70
C GLY A 29 1.61 17.61 -3.91
N VAL A 30 2.16 17.00 -2.85
CA VAL A 30 2.86 15.71 -2.89
C VAL A 30 1.86 14.55 -2.84
N GLY A 31 0.65 14.79 -2.30
CA GLY A 31 -0.31 13.72 -2.05
C GLY A 31 -1.34 13.49 -3.15
N GLY A 32 -1.82 14.56 -3.81
CA GLY A 32 -2.79 14.50 -4.89
C GLY A 32 -4.05 13.70 -4.52
N ALA A 33 -4.95 13.46 -5.47
CA ALA A 33 -6.01 12.49 -5.23
C ALA A 33 -5.46 11.06 -5.28
N GLN A 34 -5.95 10.18 -4.41
CA GLN A 34 -5.47 8.81 -4.27
C GLN A 34 -6.52 7.77 -4.66
N CYS A 35 -6.09 6.52 -4.84
CA CYS A 35 -6.92 5.39 -5.21
C CYS A 35 -6.92 4.34 -4.09
N ALA A 36 -8.08 4.05 -3.50
CA ALA A 36 -8.23 3.05 -2.42
C ALA A 36 -7.86 1.62 -2.84
N LEU A 37 -7.69 1.37 -4.15
CA LEU A 37 -7.25 0.09 -4.73
C LEU A 37 -5.73 0.03 -4.98
N GLN A 38 -4.98 1.07 -4.60
CA GLN A 38 -3.53 1.09 -4.66
C GLN A 38 -2.94 1.23 -3.25
N PRO A 39 -2.95 0.16 -2.45
CA PRO A 39 -2.28 0.23 -1.15
C PRO A 39 -0.78 0.45 -1.31
N LYS A 40 -0.15 1.07 -0.30
CA LYS A 40 1.31 1.22 -0.21
C LYS A 40 1.88 0.70 1.11
N SER A 41 1.03 0.11 1.96
CA SER A 41 1.38 -0.38 3.28
C SER A 41 0.43 -1.50 3.72
N TRP A 42 0.79 -2.24 4.77
CA TRP A 42 -0.08 -3.26 5.35
C TRP A 42 -1.46 -2.70 5.76
N ALA A 43 -1.47 -1.53 6.41
CA ALA A 43 -2.71 -0.89 6.86
C ALA A 43 -3.62 -0.54 5.68
N THR A 44 -3.06 0.05 4.62
CA THR A 44 -3.82 0.39 3.42
C THR A 44 -4.20 -0.83 2.59
N LEU A 45 -3.41 -1.92 2.62
CA LEU A 45 -3.79 -3.20 2.02
C LEU A 45 -5.04 -3.76 2.69
N PHE A 46 -5.08 -3.73 4.02
CA PHE A 46 -6.26 -4.15 4.78
C PHE A 46 -7.48 -3.28 4.43
N GLU A 47 -7.34 -1.96 4.42
CA GLU A 47 -8.41 -1.04 4.01
C GLU A 47 -8.84 -1.22 2.54
N SER A 48 -7.94 -1.60 1.64
CA SER A 48 -8.27 -1.83 0.23
C SER A 48 -9.20 -3.03 0.01
N ARG A 49 -9.27 -3.96 0.98
CA ARG A 49 -10.22 -5.09 0.95
C ARG A 49 -11.65 -4.66 1.24
N ASP A 50 -11.84 -3.62 2.05
CA ASP A 50 -13.12 -2.97 2.31
C ASP A 50 -12.98 -1.45 2.21
N THR A 51 -13.05 -0.95 0.98
CA THR A 51 -12.81 0.48 0.67
C THR A 51 -13.81 1.43 1.33
N ARG A 52 -14.87 0.94 1.99
CA ARG A 52 -15.75 1.80 2.82
C ARG A 52 -15.02 2.43 3.99
N ARG A 53 -13.89 1.85 4.41
CA ARG A 53 -13.05 2.35 5.50
C ARG A 53 -11.89 3.21 5.01
N ALA A 54 -11.59 3.17 3.72
CA ALA A 54 -10.45 3.86 3.14
C ALA A 54 -10.57 5.38 3.29
N ARG A 55 -9.49 6.00 3.74
CA ARG A 55 -9.35 7.46 3.84
C ARG A 55 -8.12 7.91 3.07
N TRP A 56 -8.10 9.18 2.66
CA TRP A 56 -6.94 9.74 2.01
C TRP A 56 -5.69 9.64 2.91
N GLY A 57 -4.58 9.22 2.34
CA GLY A 57 -3.31 8.96 3.02
C GLY A 57 -2.87 7.50 2.88
N GLY A 58 -1.61 7.27 2.48
CA GLY A 58 -1.02 5.92 2.40
C GLY A 58 -1.40 5.10 1.16
N PHE A 59 -2.20 5.65 0.24
CA PHE A 59 -2.55 5.02 -1.03
C PHE A 59 -1.81 5.66 -2.21
N GLY A 60 -1.69 4.92 -3.30
CA GLY A 60 -1.14 5.39 -4.58
C GLY A 60 -2.00 6.44 -5.25
N SER A 61 -1.40 7.21 -6.16
CA SER A 61 -2.06 8.31 -6.85
C SER A 61 -3.16 7.82 -7.80
N CYS A 62 -4.25 8.57 -7.86
CA CYS A 62 -5.31 8.31 -8.83
C CYS A 62 -4.90 8.85 -10.20
N THR A 63 -4.74 7.95 -11.18
CA THR A 63 -4.27 8.30 -12.53
C THR A 63 -5.26 9.11 -13.37
N ARG A 64 -6.54 9.24 -12.95
CA ARG A 64 -7.61 9.89 -13.75
C ARG A 64 -8.52 10.86 -12.98
N ARG A 65 -7.99 11.66 -12.05
CA ARG A 65 -8.75 12.74 -11.34
C ARG A 65 -10.15 12.33 -10.84
N GLY A 66 -10.32 11.07 -10.44
CA GLY A 66 -11.60 10.55 -9.92
C GLY A 66 -12.51 9.82 -10.90
N ASP A 67 -12.18 9.72 -12.19
CA ASP A 67 -12.81 8.72 -13.07
C ASP A 67 -12.15 7.35 -12.90
N CYS A 68 -12.49 6.68 -11.81
CA CYS A 68 -12.03 5.32 -11.55
C CYS A 68 -12.67 4.30 -12.50
N ARG A 69 -13.83 4.60 -13.13
CA ARG A 69 -14.58 3.62 -13.95
C ARG A 69 -13.80 3.19 -15.19
N THR A 70 -12.94 4.06 -15.70
CA THR A 70 -12.08 3.81 -16.86
C THR A 70 -10.62 3.65 -16.48
N CYS A 71 -10.33 3.58 -15.17
CA CYS A 71 -8.97 3.48 -14.67
C CYS A 71 -8.45 2.04 -14.84
N PRO A 72 -7.26 1.83 -15.42
CA PRO A 72 -6.66 0.50 -15.55
C PRO A 72 -6.57 -0.25 -14.22
N ILE A 73 -6.39 0.46 -13.10
CA ILE A 73 -6.35 -0.10 -11.75
C ILE A 73 -7.71 -0.72 -11.38
N MET A 74 -8.81 -0.02 -11.67
CA MET A 74 -10.15 -0.54 -11.41
C MET A 74 -10.48 -1.69 -12.36
N ALA A 75 -10.14 -1.57 -13.65
CA ALA A 75 -10.32 -2.65 -14.62
C ALA A 75 -9.56 -3.91 -14.19
N ALA A 76 -8.30 -3.78 -13.76
CA ALA A 76 -7.48 -4.91 -13.28
C ALA A 76 -7.94 -5.46 -11.92
N SER A 77 -8.53 -4.64 -11.04
CA SER A 77 -9.12 -5.10 -9.77
C SER A 77 -10.44 -5.86 -9.99
N LEU A 78 -11.18 -5.50 -11.04
CA LEU A 78 -12.41 -6.17 -11.48
C LEU A 78 -12.13 -7.40 -12.35
N ASP A 79 -10.98 -7.44 -13.04
CA ASP A 79 -10.57 -8.61 -13.81
C ASP A 79 -10.42 -9.83 -12.89
N SER A 80 -11.12 -10.89 -13.25
CA SER A 80 -11.15 -12.18 -12.57
C SER A 80 -9.82 -12.94 -12.62
N SER A 81 -8.81 -12.43 -13.35
CA SER A 81 -7.43 -12.90 -13.29
C SER A 81 -6.82 -12.63 -11.90
N ALA A 82 -7.18 -13.44 -10.92
CA ALA A 82 -6.63 -13.36 -9.58
C ALA A 82 -5.13 -13.72 -9.62
N GLU A 83 -4.31 -12.88 -8.97
CA GLU A 83 -2.93 -13.26 -8.67
C GLU A 83 -2.95 -14.56 -7.83
N GLN A 84 -2.01 -15.46 -8.10
CA GLN A 84 -1.89 -16.72 -7.38
C GLN A 84 -0.66 -16.72 -6.48
N VAL A 85 -0.79 -17.32 -5.29
CA VAL A 85 0.37 -17.55 -4.42
C VAL A 85 1.26 -18.63 -5.06
N PRO A 86 2.56 -18.38 -5.28
CA PRO A 86 3.46 -19.30 -5.97
C PRO A 86 3.94 -20.47 -5.09
N PHE A 87 3.30 -20.66 -3.93
CA PHE A 87 3.66 -21.67 -2.94
C PHE A 87 2.46 -22.58 -2.67
N ASN A 88 2.71 -23.88 -2.56
CA ASN A 88 1.72 -24.85 -2.11
C ASN A 88 1.76 -24.96 -0.58
N ALA A 89 1.39 -23.89 0.10
CA ALA A 89 1.39 -23.79 1.56
C ALA A 89 0.04 -23.27 2.07
N GLY A 90 -0.36 -23.63 3.30
CA GLY A 90 -1.57 -23.10 3.93
C GLY A 90 -1.41 -21.68 4.50
N ARG A 91 -0.16 -21.22 4.65
CA ARG A 91 0.21 -19.87 5.06
C ARG A 91 1.54 -19.50 4.42
N VAL A 92 1.70 -18.23 4.08
CA VAL A 92 2.96 -17.65 3.58
C VAL A 92 3.24 -16.38 4.39
N LEU A 93 4.51 -16.01 4.50
CA LEU A 93 4.94 -14.75 5.09
C LEU A 93 5.24 -13.77 3.97
N VAL A 94 4.69 -12.55 4.06
CA VAL A 94 5.09 -11.43 3.20
C VAL A 94 6.04 -10.54 3.99
N ARG A 95 7.30 -10.49 3.58
CA ARG A 95 8.31 -9.57 4.13
C ARG A 95 8.18 -8.20 3.47
N VAL A 96 8.28 -7.15 4.28
CA VAL A 96 8.22 -5.76 3.83
C VAL A 96 9.61 -5.15 3.98
N GLU A 97 10.26 -4.89 2.86
CA GLU A 97 11.54 -4.19 2.82
C GLU A 97 11.30 -2.76 2.33
N SER A 98 11.64 -1.77 3.15
CA SER A 98 11.48 -0.36 2.78
C SER A 98 12.84 0.27 2.60
N THR A 99 13.14 0.72 1.38
CA THR A 99 14.35 1.46 1.06
C THR A 99 14.02 2.92 0.85
N PHE A 100 14.86 3.80 1.38
CA PHE A 100 14.83 5.21 1.02
C PHE A 100 15.78 5.40 -0.16
N PRO A 101 15.37 6.12 -1.22
CA PRO A 101 16.29 6.45 -2.30
C PRO A 101 17.52 7.18 -1.74
N ASP A 102 18.72 6.84 -2.22
CA ASP A 102 19.94 7.60 -1.92
C ASP A 102 19.74 9.06 -2.38
N ASP A 103 20.22 10.03 -1.59
CA ASP A 103 19.98 11.48 -1.73
C ASP A 103 18.53 11.97 -1.54
N ALA A 104 17.65 11.14 -0.98
CA ALA A 104 16.30 11.59 -0.62
C ALA A 104 16.33 12.72 0.43
N MET A 105 15.80 13.90 0.06
CA MET A 105 15.32 14.87 1.05
C MET A 105 14.28 14.19 1.96
N PHE A 106 14.11 14.67 3.20
CA PHE A 106 13.14 14.17 4.20
C PHE A 106 11.66 14.08 3.75
N THR A 107 11.36 14.44 2.51
CA THR A 107 10.03 14.47 1.89
C THR A 107 9.77 13.31 0.91
N VAL A 108 10.75 12.43 0.63
CA VAL A 108 10.54 11.31 -0.31
C VAL A 108 9.92 10.12 0.42
N GLU A 109 8.85 9.57 -0.15
CA GLU A 109 8.22 8.36 0.39
C GLU A 109 9.14 7.13 0.18
N PRO A 110 9.26 6.23 1.17
CA PRO A 110 10.05 5.02 1.01
C PRO A 110 9.48 4.15 -0.10
N ILE A 111 10.38 3.49 -0.83
CA ILE A 111 10.02 2.46 -1.81
C ILE A 111 9.97 1.14 -1.06
N SER A 112 8.78 0.53 -1.01
CA SER A 112 8.62 -0.79 -0.42
C SER A 112 8.73 -1.87 -1.49
N THR A 113 9.62 -2.83 -1.27
CA THR A 113 9.67 -4.10 -1.98
C THR A 113 9.09 -5.19 -1.08
N LEU A 114 8.25 -6.05 -1.65
CA LEU A 114 7.66 -7.16 -0.91
C LEU A 114 8.26 -8.48 -1.37
N TRP A 115 8.45 -9.38 -0.43
CA TRP A 115 8.93 -10.73 -0.70
C TRP A 115 8.01 -11.75 -0.03
N MET A 116 7.40 -12.61 -0.83
CA MET A 116 6.56 -13.70 -0.34
C MET A 116 7.41 -14.96 -0.18
N THR A 117 7.30 -15.62 0.96
CA THR A 117 8.05 -16.85 1.28
C THR A 117 7.18 -17.82 2.08
N ASP A 118 7.34 -19.13 1.84
CA ASP A 118 6.78 -20.21 2.67
C ASP A 118 7.75 -20.64 3.80
N ARG A 119 8.97 -20.08 3.82
CA ARG A 119 10.01 -20.30 4.83
C ARG A 119 10.22 -19.04 5.67
N PRO A 120 9.45 -18.83 6.76
CA PRO A 120 9.46 -17.57 7.51
C PRO A 120 10.79 -17.30 8.23
N THR A 121 11.54 -18.34 8.59
CA THR A 121 12.82 -18.24 9.31
C THR A 121 14.04 -18.19 8.39
N ASP A 122 13.84 -18.11 7.07
CA ASP A 122 14.96 -18.03 6.12
C ASP A 122 15.54 -16.61 6.10
N PRO A 123 16.78 -16.39 6.57
CA PRO A 123 17.40 -15.07 6.53
C PRO A 123 17.70 -14.63 5.09
N ASP A 124 17.80 -15.54 4.13
CA ASP A 124 18.06 -15.27 2.71
C ASP A 124 16.76 -15.36 1.88
N TYR A 125 15.67 -14.83 2.43
CA TYR A 125 14.36 -14.84 1.80
C TYR A 125 14.32 -14.06 0.48
N GLN A 126 15.29 -13.19 0.19
CA GLN A 126 15.37 -12.45 -1.08
C GLN A 126 15.82 -13.35 -2.24
N ALA A 127 16.70 -14.33 -1.97
CA ALA A 127 17.16 -15.28 -2.98
C ALA A 127 16.12 -16.37 -3.28
N HIS A 128 15.34 -16.76 -2.27
CA HIS A 128 14.40 -17.88 -2.37
C HIS A 128 12.91 -17.48 -2.43
N GLY A 129 12.59 -16.25 -2.03
CA GLY A 129 11.24 -15.73 -2.04
C GLY A 129 10.83 -15.23 -3.42
N HIS A 130 9.54 -15.03 -3.59
CA HIS A 130 9.00 -14.41 -4.79
C HIS A 130 8.85 -12.91 -4.54
N LYS A 131 9.31 -12.07 -5.49
CA LYS A 131 9.10 -10.62 -5.41
C LYS A 131 7.64 -10.27 -5.71
N TRP A 132 7.09 -9.34 -4.95
CA TRP A 132 5.72 -8.85 -5.06
C TRP A 132 5.67 -7.32 -4.88
N ASP A 133 4.54 -6.74 -5.27
CA ASP A 133 4.15 -5.40 -4.89
C ASP A 133 2.79 -5.37 -4.19
N TRP A 134 2.46 -4.21 -3.61
CA TRP A 134 1.22 -4.00 -2.87
C TRP A 134 -0.04 -4.15 -3.75
N PHE A 135 0.04 -3.79 -5.03
CA PHE A 135 -1.08 -3.88 -5.95
C PHE A 135 -1.39 -5.33 -6.33
N GLN A 136 -0.36 -6.15 -6.55
CA GLN A 136 -0.51 -7.60 -6.74
C GLN A 136 -1.16 -8.25 -5.52
N LEU A 137 -0.72 -7.89 -4.30
CA LEU A 137 -1.35 -8.40 -3.07
C LEU A 137 -2.81 -7.99 -2.90
N HIS A 138 -3.19 -6.78 -3.32
CA HIS A 138 -4.58 -6.34 -3.34
C HIS A 138 -5.45 -7.25 -4.23
N ARG A 139 -4.91 -7.69 -5.37
CA ARG A 139 -5.58 -8.55 -6.36
C ARG A 139 -5.61 -10.03 -5.97
N LEU A 140 -4.83 -10.44 -4.97
CA LEU A 140 -4.82 -11.82 -4.47
C LEU A 140 -6.20 -12.22 -3.92
N ARG A 141 -6.81 -13.29 -4.41
CA ARG A 141 -8.13 -13.80 -3.98
C ARG A 141 -7.99 -15.13 -3.23
N GLY A 142 -8.92 -15.43 -2.34
CA GLY A 142 -8.93 -16.69 -1.57
C GLY A 142 -7.93 -16.73 -0.41
N TRP A 143 -7.25 -15.63 -0.13
CA TRP A 143 -6.30 -15.49 0.96
C TRP A 143 -6.72 -14.37 1.90
N GLU A 144 -6.57 -14.60 3.20
CA GLU A 144 -6.79 -13.60 4.24
C GLU A 144 -5.48 -12.89 4.57
N VAL A 145 -5.55 -11.57 4.78
CA VAL A 145 -4.38 -10.78 5.20
C VAL A 145 -4.10 -11.10 6.66
N GLY A 146 -2.89 -11.59 6.93
CA GLY A 146 -2.41 -11.90 8.27
C GLY A 146 -2.23 -10.67 9.15
N ARG A 147 -1.97 -10.92 10.44
CA ARG A 147 -1.59 -9.87 11.39
C ARG A 147 -0.17 -9.42 11.09
N LEU A 148 0.13 -8.17 11.41
CA LEU A 148 1.50 -7.67 11.40
C LEU A 148 2.40 -8.63 12.20
N HIS A 149 3.49 -9.05 11.57
CA HIS A 149 4.50 -9.96 12.10
C HIS A 149 5.84 -9.25 12.15
N ARG A 150 6.62 -9.46 13.22
CA ARG A 150 7.97 -8.90 13.36
C ARG A 150 8.85 -9.89 14.08
N ASP A 151 10.04 -10.10 13.54
CA ASP A 151 11.07 -10.94 14.13
C ASP A 151 12.48 -10.34 13.89
N GLU A 152 13.51 -11.14 14.13
CA GLU A 152 14.92 -10.78 13.99
C GLU A 152 15.34 -10.44 12.55
N ILE A 153 14.60 -10.91 11.54
CA ILE A 153 14.87 -10.62 10.12
C ILE A 153 14.23 -9.28 9.75
N GLY A 154 13.01 -9.01 10.23
CA GLY A 154 12.34 -7.74 9.96
C GLY A 154 10.82 -7.80 10.06
N GLU A 155 10.16 -6.84 9.42
CA GLU A 155 8.71 -6.71 9.41
C GLU A 155 8.06 -7.53 8.28
N GLY A 156 6.85 -8.00 8.53
CA GLY A 156 6.04 -8.74 7.58
C GLY A 156 4.60 -8.92 8.06
N PHE A 157 3.85 -9.82 7.42
CA PHE A 157 2.49 -10.19 7.81
C PHE A 157 2.03 -11.49 7.12
#